data_AF-A0A068TJ45-F1
#
_entry.id   AF-A0A068TJ45-F1
#
_cell.length_a   1.000
_cell.length_b   1.000
_cell.length_c   1.000
_cell.angle_alpha   90.00
_cell.angle_beta   90.00
_cell.angle_gamma   90.00
#
_symmetry.space_group_name_H-M   'P 1'
#
loop_
_entity.id
_entity.type
_entity.pdbx_description
1 polymer ?
#
loop_
_entity_poly.entity_id
_entity_poly.type
_entity_poly.pdbx_seq_one_letter_code
_entity_poly.pdbx_strand_id
1 'polypeptide(L)'
;MTCAEISLAGRKPRLDDRPLQKRIGLVILATDHTTEVDFQRMVASDRIGVYVNRIPYANPTTPENLLRMQPVLTEGASLILPGETLDAVMYSCTSASVVIGDARIEEAIRAAKPGVRVVTPTAAAVKGLRAIGASRISILTPYTVETSRPMADYFAGLGFTIDRFTCLGFDDDREMARIAPDEIVSLARDAIAPVSQALFISCTAVRAAQVVARIEAEIGRPVVSSNLATGWACLRLCGETASRPELGTLMTKPYPEG
;
A
#
# COMPACT_ATOMS: atom_id res chain seq x y z
N MET A 1 -0.94 -44.54 35.27
CA MET A 1 -1.24 -43.24 34.67
C MET A 1 -2.75 -43.15 34.50
N THR A 2 -3.42 -42.27 35.23
CA THR A 2 -4.85 -42.01 35.06
C THR A 2 -5.02 -41.07 33.87
N CYS A 3 -5.74 -41.52 32.84
CA CYS A 3 -6.06 -40.69 31.69
C CYS A 3 -7.16 -39.69 32.07
N ALA A 4 -7.03 -38.43 31.65
CA ALA A 4 -8.05 -37.41 31.92
C ALA A 4 -9.31 -37.69 31.09
N GLU A 5 -10.50 -37.59 31.71
CA GLU A 5 -11.77 -37.68 30.99
C GLU A 5 -12.00 -36.42 30.16
N ILE A 6 -12.25 -36.61 28.86
CA ILE A 6 -12.63 -35.55 27.92
C ILE A 6 -14.13 -35.68 27.67
N SER A 7 -14.88 -34.62 27.94
CA SER A 7 -16.33 -34.56 27.69
C SER A 7 -16.68 -33.41 26.75
N LEU A 8 -17.71 -33.62 25.94
CA LEU A 8 -18.25 -32.58 25.07
C LEU A 8 -19.20 -31.68 25.86
N ALA A 9 -19.11 -30.37 25.64
CA ALA A 9 -20.05 -29.43 26.22
C ALA A 9 -21.49 -29.74 25.78
N GLY A 10 -22.45 -29.66 26.69
CA GLY A 10 -23.86 -30.00 26.43
C GLY A 10 -24.61 -29.05 25.47
N ARG A 11 -23.96 -28.00 24.96
CA ARG A 11 -24.50 -27.11 23.94
C ARG A 11 -23.40 -26.54 23.05
N LYS A 12 -23.75 -26.25 21.80
CA LYS A 12 -22.88 -25.45 20.92
C LYS A 12 -22.94 -23.97 21.32
N PRO A 13 -21.82 -23.22 21.22
CA PRO A 13 -21.84 -21.78 21.40
C PRO A 13 -22.61 -21.09 20.27
N ARG A 14 -23.17 -19.91 20.55
CA ARG A 14 -23.68 -19.01 19.51
C ARG A 14 -22.49 -18.50 18.69
N LEU A 15 -22.64 -18.44 17.38
CA LEU A 15 -21.66 -17.85 16.48
C LEU A 15 -22.16 -16.47 16.04
N ASP A 16 -21.26 -15.50 15.99
CA ASP A 16 -21.49 -14.24 15.29
C ASP A 16 -21.22 -14.44 13.79
N ASP A 17 -21.80 -13.61 12.91
CA ASP A 17 -21.65 -13.76 11.45
C ASP A 17 -20.18 -13.69 11.00
N ARG A 18 -19.39 -12.84 11.64
CA ARG A 18 -17.95 -12.68 11.40
C ARG A 18 -17.25 -12.25 12.70
N PRO A 19 -15.97 -12.65 12.92
CA PRO A 19 -15.19 -12.14 14.05
C PRO A 19 -14.94 -10.62 14.02
N LEU A 20 -14.81 -10.05 12.82
CA LEU A 20 -14.67 -8.60 12.58
C LEU A 20 -15.55 -8.20 11.40
N GLN A 21 -16.14 -7.01 11.47
CA GLN A 21 -17.11 -6.53 10.47
C GLN A 21 -16.49 -6.42 9.08
N LYS A 22 -15.23 -5.97 9.01
CA LYS A 22 -14.49 -5.71 7.78
C LYS A 22 -13.20 -6.52 7.75
N ARG A 23 -12.85 -7.04 6.57
CA ARG A 23 -11.64 -7.86 6.36
C ARG A 23 -10.85 -7.34 5.18
N ILE A 24 -9.59 -6.98 5.42
CA ILE A 24 -8.64 -6.56 4.39
C ILE A 24 -7.58 -7.63 4.24
N GLY A 25 -7.38 -8.12 3.03
CA GLY A 25 -6.26 -8.97 2.67
C GLY A 25 -5.06 -8.15 2.21
N LEU A 26 -3.85 -8.52 2.62
CA LEU A 26 -2.60 -7.97 2.09
C LEU A 26 -1.82 -9.08 1.39
N VAL A 27 -1.53 -8.89 0.11
CA VAL A 27 -0.56 -9.69 -0.64
C VAL A 27 0.74 -8.90 -0.66
N ILE A 28 1.71 -9.29 0.17
CA ILE A 28 2.97 -8.53 0.35
C ILE A 28 4.19 -9.38 -0.05
N LEU A 29 5.34 -8.74 -0.23
CA LEU A 29 6.57 -9.45 -0.58
C LEU A 29 7.13 -10.21 0.64
N ALA A 30 7.80 -11.34 0.39
CA ALA A 30 8.46 -12.13 1.44
C ALA A 30 9.51 -11.33 2.24
N THR A 31 10.05 -10.27 1.65
CA THR A 31 11.08 -9.36 2.18
C THR A 31 10.51 -8.07 2.77
N ASP A 32 9.19 -7.87 2.76
CA ASP A 32 8.55 -6.64 3.26
C ASP A 32 8.68 -6.50 4.78
N HIS A 33 9.13 -5.34 5.24
CA HIS A 33 9.27 -5.00 6.67
C HIS A 33 8.30 -3.91 7.13
N THR A 34 7.52 -3.33 6.23
CA THR A 34 6.94 -2.00 6.40
C THR A 34 5.42 -2.01 6.30
N THR A 35 4.85 -2.73 5.32
CA THR A 35 3.43 -2.69 5.00
C THR A 35 2.57 -3.19 6.15
N GLU A 36 2.91 -4.33 6.76
CA GLU A 36 2.17 -4.86 7.92
C GLU A 36 2.16 -3.89 9.09
N VAL A 37 3.31 -3.30 9.41
CA VAL A 37 3.45 -2.37 10.53
C VAL A 37 2.65 -1.09 10.26
N ASP A 38 2.71 -0.57 9.03
CA ASP A 38 1.95 0.59 8.60
C ASP A 38 0.43 0.34 8.61
N PHE A 39 -0.02 -0.82 8.15
CA PHE A 39 -1.43 -1.20 8.20
C PHE A 39 -1.90 -1.48 9.63
N GLN A 40 -1.06 -2.05 10.49
CA GLN A 40 -1.37 -2.22 11.90
C GLN A 40 -1.56 -0.87 12.60
N ARG A 41 -0.70 0.12 12.29
CA ARG A 41 -0.80 1.47 12.87
C ARG A 41 -1.99 2.26 12.33
N MET A 42 -2.26 2.17 11.03
CA MET A 42 -3.20 3.08 10.35
C MET A 42 -4.59 2.47 10.10
N VAL A 43 -4.71 1.15 9.94
CA VAL A 43 -5.90 0.51 9.35
C VAL A 43 -6.57 -0.49 10.29
N ALA A 44 -5.79 -1.34 10.96
CA ALA A 44 -6.33 -2.35 11.88
C ALA A 44 -7.12 -1.71 13.03
N SER A 45 -8.23 -2.33 13.42
CA SER A 45 -9.09 -1.89 14.53
C SER A 45 -10.04 -3.02 14.95
N ASP A 46 -10.83 -2.80 16.01
CA ASP A 46 -11.90 -3.72 16.43
C ASP A 46 -13.02 -3.90 15.38
N ARG A 47 -13.01 -3.08 14.31
CA ARG A 47 -13.93 -3.20 13.18
C ARG A 47 -13.27 -3.84 11.95
N ILE A 48 -11.97 -3.61 11.75
CA ILE A 48 -11.23 -3.96 10.53
C ILE A 48 -10.10 -4.93 10.85
N GLY A 49 -10.24 -6.18 10.40
CA GLY A 49 -9.17 -7.18 10.42
C GLY A 49 -8.24 -7.05 9.23
N VAL A 50 -6.93 -7.20 9.47
CA VAL A 50 -5.89 -7.22 8.44
C VAL A 50 -5.29 -8.62 8.40
N TYR A 51 -5.33 -9.26 7.24
CA TYR A 51 -4.90 -10.65 7.03
C TYR A 51 -3.88 -10.71 5.92
N VAL A 52 -2.71 -11.29 6.19
CA VAL A 52 -1.57 -11.17 5.29
C VAL A 52 -1.18 -12.53 4.73
N ASN A 53 -0.86 -12.55 3.44
CA ASN A 53 -0.05 -13.60 2.87
C ASN A 53 1.14 -13.01 2.10
N ARG A 54 2.28 -13.71 2.17
CA ARG A 54 3.53 -13.29 1.53
C ARG A 54 3.74 -14.06 0.23
N ILE A 55 4.25 -13.38 -0.80
CA ILE A 55 4.67 -13.99 -2.06
C ILE A 55 6.20 -13.93 -2.21
N PRO A 56 6.82 -14.90 -2.91
CA PRO A 56 8.25 -14.86 -3.16
C PRO A 56 8.64 -13.62 -3.98
N TYR A 57 9.76 -13.03 -3.62
CA TYR A 57 10.38 -11.93 -4.33
C TYR A 57 11.89 -12.04 -4.21
N ALA A 58 12.61 -11.60 -5.25
CA ALA A 58 14.07 -11.64 -5.30
C ALA A 58 14.61 -10.25 -5.65
N ASN A 59 15.57 -9.79 -4.85
CA ASN A 59 16.41 -8.65 -5.20
C ASN A 59 17.48 -9.08 -6.24
N PRO A 60 18.02 -8.14 -7.05
CA PRO A 60 17.75 -6.70 -7.06
C PRO A 60 16.36 -6.33 -7.62
N THR A 61 15.89 -5.13 -7.28
CA THR A 61 14.60 -4.53 -7.65
C THR A 61 14.63 -4.05 -9.10
N THR A 62 14.80 -4.98 -10.03
CA THR A 62 14.81 -4.74 -11.47
C THR A 62 13.42 -4.97 -12.07
N PRO A 63 13.08 -4.34 -13.21
CA PRO A 63 11.82 -4.59 -13.90
C PRO A 63 11.57 -6.08 -14.19
N GLU A 64 12.61 -6.83 -14.53
CA GLU A 64 12.53 -8.27 -14.78
C GLU A 64 12.10 -9.06 -13.53
N ASN A 65 12.78 -8.83 -12.39
CA ASN A 65 12.43 -9.51 -11.14
C ASN A 65 11.01 -9.14 -10.65
N LEU A 66 10.58 -7.91 -10.89
CA LEU A 66 9.24 -7.46 -10.55
C LEU A 66 8.16 -8.20 -11.36
N LEU A 67 8.38 -8.41 -12.67
CA LEU A 67 7.45 -9.15 -13.53
C LEU A 67 7.32 -10.62 -13.14
N ARG A 68 8.39 -11.25 -12.64
CA ARG A 68 8.39 -12.66 -12.22
C ARG A 68 7.42 -12.96 -11.08
N MET A 69 6.92 -11.95 -10.37
CA MET A 69 5.91 -12.12 -9.33
C MET A 69 4.49 -12.33 -9.86
N GLN A 70 4.18 -11.90 -11.09
CA GLN A 70 2.81 -11.98 -11.63
C GLN A 70 2.18 -13.38 -11.49
N PRO A 71 2.86 -14.49 -11.82
CA PRO A 71 2.24 -15.82 -11.79
C PRO A 71 1.79 -16.29 -10.40
N VAL A 72 2.43 -15.79 -9.33
CA VAL A 72 2.15 -16.22 -7.94
C VAL A 72 1.14 -15.32 -7.23
N LEU A 73 0.64 -14.25 -7.87
CA LEU A 73 -0.33 -13.34 -7.25
C LEU A 73 -1.65 -14.03 -6.91
N THR A 74 -2.16 -14.86 -7.83
CA THR A 74 -3.42 -15.59 -7.64
C THR A 74 -3.29 -16.58 -6.47
N GLU A 75 -2.23 -17.39 -6.45
CA GLU A 75 -1.96 -18.32 -5.35
C GLU A 75 -1.79 -17.55 -4.03
N GLY A 76 -1.01 -16.48 -4.04
CA GLY A 76 -0.77 -15.61 -2.91
C GLY A 76 -2.07 -15.06 -2.30
N ALA A 77 -2.99 -14.58 -3.13
CA ALA A 77 -4.30 -14.09 -2.68
C ALA A 77 -5.23 -15.21 -2.19
N SER A 78 -5.14 -16.41 -2.79
CA SER A 78 -6.02 -17.56 -2.44
C SER A 78 -5.82 -18.05 -1.01
N LEU A 79 -4.61 -17.91 -0.48
CA LEU A 79 -4.23 -18.34 0.86
C LEU A 79 -4.74 -17.41 1.97
N ILE A 80 -5.24 -16.21 1.62
CA ILE A 80 -5.80 -15.28 2.61
C ILE A 80 -7.23 -15.70 2.93
N LEU A 81 -7.46 -16.26 4.12
CA LEU A 81 -8.77 -16.75 4.60
C LEU A 81 -9.52 -17.60 3.53
N PRO A 82 -9.06 -18.83 3.26
CA PRO A 82 -9.72 -19.72 2.29
C PRO A 82 -11.21 -19.92 2.63
N GLY A 83 -12.07 -19.90 1.62
CA GLY A 83 -13.54 -20.01 1.79
C GLY A 83 -14.25 -18.74 2.29
N GLU A 84 -13.50 -17.70 2.66
CA GLU A 84 -14.06 -16.45 3.19
C GLU A 84 -13.97 -15.30 2.18
N THR A 85 -14.97 -14.43 2.22
CA THR A 85 -14.97 -13.16 1.48
C THR A 85 -14.15 -12.09 2.19
N LEU A 86 -13.47 -11.25 1.41
CA LEU A 86 -12.76 -10.06 1.87
C LEU A 86 -13.47 -8.80 1.36
N ASP A 87 -13.38 -7.72 2.11
CA ASP A 87 -13.88 -6.41 1.66
C ASP A 87 -12.92 -5.82 0.62
N ALA A 88 -11.63 -5.81 0.91
CA ALA A 88 -10.61 -5.33 -0.01
C ALA A 88 -9.36 -6.22 0.04
N VAL A 89 -8.63 -6.29 -1.07
CA VAL A 89 -7.29 -6.87 -1.12
C VAL A 89 -6.33 -5.83 -1.66
N MET A 90 -5.26 -5.58 -0.92
CA MET A 90 -4.17 -4.71 -1.33
C MET A 90 -2.96 -5.53 -1.75
N TYR A 91 -2.44 -5.25 -2.93
CA TYR A 91 -1.14 -5.78 -3.37
C TYR A 91 -0.03 -4.80 -3.01
N SER A 92 0.93 -5.21 -2.20
CA SER A 92 1.98 -4.33 -1.70
C SER A 92 3.28 -4.41 -2.52
N CYS A 93 3.28 -3.76 -3.68
CA CYS A 93 4.52 -3.41 -4.37
C CYS A 93 4.26 -2.31 -5.40
N THR A 94 4.80 -1.10 -5.18
CA THR A 94 4.55 0.03 -6.09
C THR A 94 5.23 -0.15 -7.43
N SER A 95 6.53 -0.51 -7.44
CA SER A 95 7.29 -0.73 -8.66
C SER A 95 6.73 -1.88 -9.49
N ALA A 96 6.35 -3.01 -8.87
CA ALA A 96 5.69 -4.09 -9.60
C ALA A 96 4.31 -3.70 -10.12
N SER A 97 3.57 -2.83 -9.43
CA SER A 97 2.28 -2.35 -9.94
C SER A 97 2.42 -1.52 -11.22
N VAL A 98 3.51 -0.75 -11.34
CA VAL A 98 3.87 -0.08 -12.59
C VAL A 98 4.21 -1.08 -13.69
N VAL A 99 5.08 -2.06 -13.40
CA VAL A 99 5.65 -2.94 -14.44
C VAL A 99 4.68 -4.05 -14.86
N ILE A 100 3.98 -4.69 -13.91
CA ILE A 100 2.94 -5.69 -14.19
C ILE A 100 1.68 -5.02 -14.74
N GLY A 101 1.34 -3.82 -14.23
CA GLY A 101 0.13 -3.08 -14.54
C GLY A 101 -1.02 -3.40 -13.60
N ASP A 102 -1.71 -2.34 -13.15
CA ASP A 102 -2.80 -2.42 -12.17
C ASP A 102 -3.90 -3.41 -12.57
N ALA A 103 -4.32 -3.39 -13.84
CA ALA A 103 -5.40 -4.24 -14.34
C ALA A 103 -5.05 -5.75 -14.28
N ARG A 104 -3.79 -6.10 -14.55
CA ARG A 104 -3.34 -7.51 -14.49
C ARG A 104 -3.24 -8.01 -13.06
N ILE A 105 -2.84 -7.16 -12.13
CA ILE A 105 -2.84 -7.47 -10.69
C ILE A 105 -4.27 -7.65 -10.20
N GLU A 106 -5.19 -6.77 -10.61
CA GLU A 106 -6.60 -6.84 -10.29
C GLU A 106 -7.25 -8.12 -10.81
N GLU A 107 -6.95 -8.52 -12.05
CA GLU A 107 -7.39 -9.78 -12.64
C GLU A 107 -6.89 -10.99 -11.84
N ALA A 108 -5.58 -11.06 -11.54
CA ALA A 108 -4.99 -12.16 -10.79
C ALA A 108 -5.59 -12.31 -9.37
N ILE A 109 -5.78 -11.20 -8.67
CA ILE A 109 -6.37 -11.21 -7.32
C ILE A 109 -7.84 -11.63 -7.39
N ARG A 110 -8.61 -11.14 -8.38
CA ARG A 110 -10.02 -11.51 -8.53
C ARG A 110 -10.23 -12.96 -8.95
N ALA A 111 -9.27 -13.55 -9.67
CA ALA A 111 -9.30 -14.98 -9.97
C ALA A 111 -9.30 -15.82 -8.67
N ALA A 112 -8.59 -15.38 -7.63
CA ALA A 112 -8.57 -16.04 -6.32
C ALA A 112 -9.71 -15.59 -5.38
N LYS A 113 -10.12 -14.33 -5.47
CA LYS A 113 -11.12 -13.68 -4.62
C LYS A 113 -12.18 -12.96 -5.48
N PRO A 114 -13.14 -13.69 -6.06
CA PRO A 114 -14.14 -13.10 -6.95
C PRO A 114 -14.92 -11.96 -6.28
N GLY A 115 -15.12 -10.87 -7.03
CA GLY A 115 -15.87 -9.70 -6.57
C GLY A 115 -15.15 -8.79 -5.55
N VAL A 116 -13.91 -9.11 -5.16
CA VAL A 116 -13.17 -8.27 -4.21
C VAL A 116 -12.75 -6.94 -4.82
N ARG A 117 -12.73 -5.89 -3.99
CA ARG A 117 -12.14 -4.60 -4.33
C ARG A 117 -10.62 -4.72 -4.25
N VAL A 118 -9.92 -4.51 -5.36
CA VAL A 118 -8.46 -4.59 -5.41
C VAL A 118 -7.86 -3.19 -5.30
N VAL A 119 -6.81 -3.06 -4.50
CA VAL A 119 -6.07 -1.81 -4.30
C VAL A 119 -4.60 -2.05 -4.66
N THR A 120 -4.07 -1.25 -5.58
CA THR A 120 -2.63 -1.18 -5.86
C THR A 120 -2.08 0.19 -5.42
N PRO A 121 -0.80 0.28 -5.04
CA PRO A 121 -0.19 1.55 -4.60
C PRO A 121 -0.24 2.65 -5.65
N THR A 122 0.00 2.32 -6.91
CA THR A 122 -0.06 3.22 -8.06
C THR A 122 -1.46 3.79 -8.26
N ALA A 123 -2.48 2.94 -8.37
CA ALA A 123 -3.86 3.39 -8.53
C ALA A 123 -4.36 4.17 -7.30
N ALA A 124 -3.98 3.75 -6.09
CA ALA A 124 -4.31 4.47 -4.86
C ALA A 124 -3.63 5.84 -4.80
N ALA A 125 -2.36 5.94 -5.18
CA ALA A 125 -1.63 7.21 -5.23
C ALA A 125 -2.25 8.17 -6.25
N VAL A 126 -2.62 7.69 -7.45
CA VAL A 126 -3.31 8.51 -8.46
C VAL A 126 -4.62 9.06 -7.92
N LYS A 127 -5.46 8.21 -7.32
CA LYS A 127 -6.72 8.64 -6.69
C LYS A 127 -6.49 9.61 -5.54
N GLY A 128 -5.47 9.36 -4.72
CA GLY A 128 -5.11 10.22 -3.59
C GLY A 128 -4.64 11.61 -4.04
N LEU A 129 -3.74 11.68 -5.02
CA LEU A 129 -3.26 12.93 -5.61
C LEU A 129 -4.41 13.73 -6.24
N ARG A 130 -5.35 13.07 -6.93
CA ARG A 130 -6.55 13.72 -7.46
C ARG A 130 -7.48 14.21 -6.35
N ALA A 131 -7.66 13.44 -5.28
CA ALA A 131 -8.50 13.82 -4.14
C ALA A 131 -7.98 15.03 -3.35
N ILE A 132 -6.66 15.28 -3.38
CA ILE A 132 -6.06 16.50 -2.84
C ILE A 132 -5.99 17.65 -3.86
N GLY A 133 -6.47 17.44 -5.10
CA GLY A 133 -6.49 18.45 -6.15
C GLY A 133 -5.13 18.72 -6.82
N ALA A 134 -4.17 17.79 -6.72
CA ALA A 134 -2.86 17.94 -7.33
C ALA A 134 -2.85 17.41 -8.77
N SER A 135 -2.37 18.22 -9.71
CA SER A 135 -2.04 17.84 -11.09
C SER A 135 -0.56 18.06 -11.42
N ARG A 136 0.15 18.89 -10.63
CA ARG A 136 1.59 19.09 -10.70
C ARG A 136 2.27 18.53 -9.46
N ILE A 137 3.18 17.57 -9.64
CA ILE A 137 3.74 16.80 -8.53
C ILE A 137 5.26 16.69 -8.62
N SER A 138 5.89 16.52 -7.47
CA SER A 138 7.22 15.92 -7.39
C SER A 138 7.12 14.44 -7.00
N ILE A 139 8.04 13.63 -7.46
CA ILE A 139 8.11 12.21 -7.13
C ILE A 139 9.48 11.90 -6.53
N LEU A 140 9.48 11.25 -5.36
CA LEU A 140 10.65 10.69 -4.70
C LEU A 140 10.53 9.16 -4.70
N THR A 141 11.51 8.47 -5.27
CA THR A 141 11.60 7.00 -5.26
C THR A 141 12.92 6.57 -4.60
N PRO A 142 12.96 5.41 -3.93
CA PRO A 142 14.23 4.88 -3.44
C PRO A 142 15.03 4.18 -4.54
N TYR A 143 14.43 3.87 -5.69
CA TYR A 143 14.97 2.93 -6.66
C TYR A 143 16.14 3.48 -7.48
N THR A 144 16.73 2.62 -8.30
CA THR A 144 17.60 3.02 -9.42
C THR A 144 16.83 3.83 -10.47
N VAL A 145 17.56 4.49 -11.38
CA VAL A 145 16.97 5.23 -12.51
C VAL A 145 16.17 4.28 -13.42
N GLU A 146 16.71 3.09 -13.70
CA GLU A 146 16.07 2.07 -14.55
C GLU A 146 14.68 1.69 -14.03
N THR A 147 14.58 1.38 -12.74
CA THR A 147 13.31 1.00 -12.09
C THR A 147 12.38 2.20 -11.90
N SER A 148 12.92 3.41 -11.84
CA SER A 148 12.14 4.64 -11.67
C SER A 148 11.52 5.17 -12.96
N ARG A 149 12.15 4.94 -14.13
CA ARG A 149 11.67 5.47 -15.41
C ARG A 149 10.22 5.07 -15.74
N PRO A 150 9.82 3.80 -15.63
CA PRO A 150 8.42 3.39 -15.88
C PRO A 150 7.40 4.13 -15.01
N MET A 151 7.81 4.53 -13.80
CA MET A 151 6.93 5.26 -12.89
C MET A 151 6.69 6.69 -13.35
N ALA A 152 7.73 7.37 -13.84
CA ALA A 152 7.57 8.69 -14.45
C ALA A 152 6.59 8.62 -15.63
N ASP A 153 6.75 7.62 -16.49
CA ASP A 153 5.90 7.42 -17.67
C ASP A 153 4.45 7.11 -17.26
N TYR A 154 4.25 6.29 -16.22
CA TYR A 154 2.93 5.97 -15.67
C TYR A 154 2.17 7.23 -15.21
N PHE A 155 2.79 8.06 -14.37
CA PHE A 155 2.11 9.27 -13.86
C PHE A 155 1.92 10.33 -14.95
N ALA A 156 2.91 10.53 -15.83
CA ALA A 156 2.79 11.43 -16.97
C ALA A 156 1.66 11.01 -17.92
N GLY A 157 1.55 9.71 -18.23
CA GLY A 157 0.49 9.14 -19.06
C GLY A 157 -0.92 9.31 -18.48
N LEU A 158 -1.04 9.51 -17.16
CA LEU A 158 -2.30 9.77 -16.47
C LEU A 158 -2.61 11.27 -16.29
N GLY A 159 -1.83 12.14 -16.94
CA GLY A 159 -2.06 13.58 -17.01
C GLY A 159 -1.40 14.39 -15.90
N PHE A 160 -0.51 13.81 -15.09
CA PHE A 160 0.26 14.57 -14.10
C PHE A 160 1.45 15.26 -14.76
N THR A 161 1.68 16.53 -14.41
CA THR A 161 2.94 17.21 -14.70
C THR A 161 3.94 16.86 -13.60
N ILE A 162 5.08 16.27 -13.97
CA ILE A 162 6.14 15.93 -13.02
C ILE A 162 7.17 17.05 -13.01
N ASP A 163 7.15 17.88 -11.97
CA ASP A 163 8.02 19.06 -11.84
C ASP A 163 9.44 18.72 -11.36
N ARG A 164 9.55 17.64 -10.59
CA ARG A 164 10.84 17.04 -10.21
C ARG A 164 10.66 15.55 -9.95
N PHE A 165 11.62 14.76 -10.42
CA PHE A 165 11.70 13.34 -10.14
C PHE A 165 13.07 13.05 -9.53
N THR A 166 13.10 12.47 -8.34
CA THR A 166 14.33 12.14 -7.61
C THR A 166 14.32 10.65 -7.26
N CYS A 167 15.43 9.96 -7.52
CA CYS A 167 15.61 8.54 -7.22
C CYS A 167 16.88 8.34 -6.37
N LEU A 168 16.84 7.48 -5.34
CA LEU A 168 17.95 7.30 -4.39
C LEU A 168 18.97 6.23 -4.79
N GLY A 169 18.68 5.40 -5.79
CA GLY A 169 19.64 4.45 -6.34
C GLY A 169 19.69 3.08 -5.68
N PHE A 170 18.77 2.74 -4.77
CA PHE A 170 18.73 1.41 -4.15
C PHE A 170 18.12 0.38 -5.11
N ASP A 171 18.63 -0.85 -5.03
CA ASP A 171 18.06 -2.02 -5.69
C ASP A 171 17.63 -3.10 -4.69
N ASP A 172 17.82 -2.92 -3.39
CA ASP A 172 17.41 -3.86 -2.35
C ASP A 172 16.32 -3.25 -1.45
N ASP A 173 15.12 -3.84 -1.48
CA ASP A 173 13.98 -3.36 -0.68
C ASP A 173 14.23 -3.38 0.84
N ARG A 174 15.12 -4.26 1.32
CA ARG A 174 15.54 -4.34 2.73
C ARG A 174 16.40 -3.15 3.13
N GLU A 175 17.16 -2.58 2.18
CA GLU A 175 17.89 -1.33 2.41
C GLU A 175 16.93 -0.14 2.42
N MET A 176 15.97 -0.11 1.49
CA MET A 176 14.93 0.92 1.43
C MET A 176 14.12 0.98 2.73
N ALA A 177 13.82 -0.18 3.34
CA ALA A 177 13.13 -0.26 4.63
C ALA A 177 13.96 0.30 5.80
N ARG A 178 15.29 0.32 5.69
CA ARG A 178 16.20 0.81 6.73
C ARG A 178 16.52 2.30 6.63
N ILE A 179 16.09 2.99 5.57
CA ILE A 179 16.20 4.46 5.48
C ILE A 179 15.56 5.06 6.75
N ALA A 180 16.33 5.89 7.46
CA ALA A 180 15.91 6.46 8.73
C ALA A 180 14.72 7.42 8.52
N PRO A 181 13.75 7.50 9.45
CA PRO A 181 12.61 8.39 9.28
C PRO A 181 12.99 9.88 9.14
N ASP A 182 14.04 10.32 9.82
CA ASP A 182 14.58 11.69 9.70
C ASP A 182 15.23 11.93 8.33
N GLU A 183 15.89 10.92 7.79
CA GLU A 183 16.47 10.95 6.45
C GLU A 183 15.35 11.05 5.39
N ILE A 184 14.25 10.30 5.54
CA ILE A 184 13.08 10.41 4.65
C ILE A 184 12.54 11.84 4.63
N VAL A 185 12.48 12.52 5.77
CA VAL A 185 12.04 13.93 5.84
C VAL A 185 13.00 14.86 5.12
N SER A 186 14.30 14.69 5.34
CA SER A 186 15.30 15.51 4.67
C SER A 186 15.25 15.34 3.16
N LEU A 187 15.22 14.10 2.68
CA LEU A 187 15.12 13.77 1.27
C LEU A 187 13.82 14.28 0.65
N ALA A 188 12.70 14.25 1.38
CA ALA A 188 11.43 14.79 0.91
C ALA A 188 11.48 16.32 0.70
N ARG A 189 12.14 17.05 1.61
CA ARG A 189 12.39 18.49 1.47
C ARG A 189 13.26 18.80 0.25
N ASP A 190 14.26 17.97 -0.04
CA ASP A 190 15.14 18.17 -1.20
C ASP A 190 14.45 17.75 -2.51
N ALA A 191 13.53 16.80 -2.46
CA ALA A 191 12.84 16.26 -3.63
C ALA A 191 11.63 17.10 -4.10
N ILE A 192 11.11 18.02 -3.29
CA ILE A 192 9.95 18.84 -3.68
C ILE A 192 10.40 20.06 -4.52
N ALA A 193 9.86 20.20 -5.72
CA ALA A 193 10.06 21.41 -6.53
C ALA A 193 9.24 22.58 -5.98
N PRO A 194 9.70 23.85 -6.08
CA PRO A 194 8.95 25.00 -5.58
C PRO A 194 7.52 25.11 -6.11
N VAL A 195 7.30 24.73 -7.38
CA VAL A 195 6.03 24.83 -8.11
C VAL A 195 5.10 23.61 -7.95
N SER A 196 5.60 22.52 -7.36
CA SER A 196 4.81 21.31 -7.13
C SER A 196 3.70 21.55 -6.12
N GLN A 197 2.52 21.01 -6.40
CA GLN A 197 1.35 21.08 -5.52
C GLN A 197 1.39 19.99 -4.44
N ALA A 198 2.05 18.86 -4.73
CA ALA A 198 2.20 17.75 -3.80
C ALA A 198 3.50 16.97 -4.05
N LEU A 199 3.95 16.24 -3.03
CA LEU A 199 5.00 15.24 -3.14
C LEU A 199 4.40 13.83 -3.12
N PHE A 200 4.80 12.98 -4.07
CA PHE A 200 4.56 11.55 -3.99
C PHE A 200 5.86 10.83 -3.59
N ILE A 201 5.86 10.15 -2.44
CA ILE A 201 6.95 9.27 -2.00
C ILE A 201 6.56 7.83 -2.34
N SER A 202 7.16 7.32 -3.40
CA SER A 202 6.85 6.00 -3.93
C SER A 202 7.75 4.94 -3.34
N CYS A 203 7.13 3.93 -2.72
CA CYS A 203 7.59 2.57 -2.45
C CYS A 203 6.87 2.08 -1.18
N THR A 204 6.39 0.85 -1.18
CA THR A 204 5.76 0.25 0.00
C THR A 204 6.77 -0.17 1.06
N ALA A 205 8.03 -0.41 0.69
CA ALA A 205 9.11 -0.74 1.62
C ALA A 205 9.65 0.49 2.37
N VAL A 206 9.49 1.71 1.83
CA VAL A 206 9.96 2.94 2.50
C VAL A 206 8.97 3.30 3.62
N ARG A 207 9.48 3.47 4.84
CA ARG A 207 8.68 3.79 6.03
C ARG A 207 8.20 5.25 6.08
N ALA A 208 7.73 5.77 4.95
CA ALA A 208 7.33 7.16 4.76
C ALA A 208 5.97 7.47 5.41
N ALA A 209 5.02 6.52 5.43
CA ALA A 209 3.68 6.74 5.97
C ALA A 209 3.68 7.19 7.44
N GLN A 210 4.70 6.81 8.22
CA GLN A 210 4.81 7.19 9.63
C GLN A 210 5.26 8.64 9.86
N VAL A 211 5.83 9.27 8.82
CA VAL A 211 6.38 10.63 8.90
C VAL A 211 5.68 11.60 7.94
N VAL A 212 4.61 11.20 7.27
CA VAL A 212 3.92 12.06 6.29
C VAL A 212 3.51 13.40 6.90
N ALA A 213 2.81 13.42 8.03
CA ALA A 213 2.39 14.68 8.67
C ALA A 213 3.58 15.58 9.04
N ARG A 214 4.71 14.98 9.44
CA ARG A 214 5.96 15.72 9.72
C ARG A 214 6.57 16.30 8.44
N ILE A 215 6.56 15.55 7.34
CA ILE A 215 7.02 16.05 6.04
C ILE A 215 6.12 17.21 5.59
N GLU A 216 4.79 17.07 5.67
CA GLU A 216 3.84 18.12 5.28
C GLU A 216 4.07 19.41 6.07
N ALA A 217 4.35 19.31 7.38
CA ALA A 217 4.69 20.46 8.23
C ALA A 217 5.99 21.17 7.80
N GLU A 218 7.01 20.41 7.39
CA GLU A 218 8.31 20.94 6.97
C GLU A 218 8.25 21.57 5.57
N ILE A 219 7.55 20.93 4.63
CA ILE A 219 7.53 21.39 3.24
C ILE A 219 6.37 22.32 2.93
N GLY A 220 5.31 22.35 3.74
CA GLY A 220 4.11 23.18 3.54
C GLY A 220 3.23 22.75 2.35
N ARG A 221 3.37 21.51 1.88
CA ARG A 221 2.58 20.91 0.78
C ARG A 221 2.08 19.53 1.20
N PRO A 222 0.92 19.08 0.70
CA PRO A 222 0.45 17.71 0.90
C PRO A 222 1.44 16.66 0.40
N VAL A 223 1.50 15.53 1.09
CA VAL A 223 2.35 14.39 0.75
C VAL A 223 1.50 13.14 0.65
N VAL A 224 1.71 12.39 -0.43
CA VAL A 224 1.15 11.06 -0.62
C VAL A 224 2.31 10.07 -0.55
N SER A 225 2.20 9.01 0.25
CA SER A 225 3.11 7.85 0.15
C SER A 225 2.35 6.63 -0.30
N SER A 226 3.05 5.63 -0.86
CA SER A 226 2.43 4.37 -1.28
C SER A 226 1.55 3.74 -0.19
N ASN A 227 2.12 3.55 1.02
CA ASN A 227 1.39 2.92 2.13
C ASN A 227 0.27 3.82 2.69
N LEU A 228 0.47 5.14 2.73
CA LEU A 228 -0.60 6.06 3.15
C LEU A 228 -1.78 6.02 2.16
N ALA A 229 -1.48 6.03 0.86
CA ALA A 229 -2.50 6.00 -0.18
C ALA A 229 -3.29 4.69 -0.16
N THR A 230 -2.63 3.55 -0.04
CA THR A 230 -3.33 2.26 0.05
C THR A 230 -4.11 2.11 1.35
N GLY A 231 -3.56 2.58 2.48
CA GLY A 231 -4.26 2.57 3.76
C GLY A 231 -5.52 3.43 3.73
N TRP A 232 -5.41 4.65 3.21
CA TRP A 232 -6.53 5.55 2.95
C TRP A 232 -7.59 4.89 2.05
N ALA A 233 -7.18 4.33 0.91
CA ALA A 233 -8.08 3.66 -0.01
C ALA A 233 -8.85 2.51 0.65
N CYS A 234 -8.14 1.61 1.36
CA CYS A 234 -8.76 0.48 2.03
C CYS A 234 -9.73 0.91 3.14
N LEU A 235 -9.36 1.90 3.97
CA LEU A 235 -10.24 2.46 4.99
C LEU A 235 -11.57 2.94 4.38
N ARG A 236 -11.48 3.77 3.33
CA ARG A 236 -12.68 4.35 2.69
C ARG A 236 -13.54 3.29 2.01
N LEU A 237 -12.93 2.32 1.32
CA LEU A 237 -13.64 1.19 0.72
C LEU A 237 -14.34 0.31 1.78
N CYS A 238 -13.81 0.25 2.99
CA CYS A 238 -14.44 -0.42 4.14
C CYS A 238 -15.48 0.46 4.86
N GLY A 239 -15.77 1.66 4.37
CA GLY A 239 -16.72 2.58 4.98
C GLY A 239 -16.19 3.20 6.28
N GLU A 240 -14.87 3.32 6.43
CA GLU A 240 -14.23 4.11 7.48
C GLU A 240 -13.85 5.48 6.91
N THR A 241 -14.58 6.50 7.32
CA THR A 241 -14.55 7.86 6.75
C THR A 241 -14.08 8.91 7.75
N ALA A 242 -13.73 8.52 8.99
CA ALA A 242 -13.19 9.45 9.97
C ALA A 242 -11.95 10.16 9.44
N SER A 243 -11.92 11.49 9.63
CA SER A 243 -10.78 12.32 9.30
C SER A 243 -9.65 12.07 10.30
N ARG A 244 -8.42 11.89 9.80
CA ARG A 244 -7.20 11.63 10.60
C ARG A 244 -6.05 12.53 10.17
N PRO A 245 -6.13 13.86 10.43
CA PRO A 245 -5.12 14.82 9.98
C PRO A 245 -3.73 14.55 10.56
N GLU A 246 -3.63 13.89 11.72
CA GLU A 246 -2.38 13.47 12.34
C GLU A 246 -1.57 12.46 11.49
N LEU A 247 -2.22 11.81 10.52
CA LEU A 247 -1.59 10.90 9.56
C LEU A 247 -1.28 11.57 8.21
N GLY A 248 -1.67 12.84 8.01
CA GLY A 248 -1.45 13.61 6.80
C GLY A 248 -2.73 14.03 6.07
N THR A 249 -2.59 15.01 5.17
CA THR A 249 -3.71 15.66 4.46
C THR A 249 -4.59 14.68 3.71
N LEU A 250 -4.02 13.63 3.10
CA LEU A 250 -4.79 12.62 2.36
C LEU A 250 -5.83 11.91 3.24
N MET A 251 -5.51 11.66 4.51
CA MET A 251 -6.41 10.98 5.46
C MET A 251 -7.61 11.85 5.90
N THR A 252 -7.70 13.09 5.43
CA THR A 252 -8.87 13.96 5.59
C THR A 252 -9.82 13.91 4.39
N LYS A 253 -9.41 13.28 3.28
CA LYS A 253 -10.15 13.32 2.01
C LYS A 253 -11.13 12.15 1.86
N PRO A 254 -12.28 12.37 1.19
CA PRO A 254 -13.15 11.28 0.76
C PRO A 254 -12.48 10.49 -0.37
N TYR A 255 -12.88 9.22 -0.54
CA TYR A 255 -12.46 8.46 -1.70
C TYR A 255 -13.23 8.95 -2.93
N PRO A 256 -12.56 9.27 -4.04
CA PRO A 256 -13.26 9.71 -5.24
C PRO A 256 -14.14 8.55 -5.75
N GLU A 257 -15.42 8.83 -5.95
CA GLU A 257 -16.31 7.94 -6.69
C GLU A 257 -15.83 7.89 -8.14
N GLY A 258 -15.84 6.70 -8.73
CA GLY A 258 -15.46 6.46 -10.11
C GLY A 258 -16.60 6.83 -11.05
#